data_AF-A0A8S0FQE1-F1
#
_entry.id   AF-A0A8S0FQE1-F1
#
_cell.length_a   1.000
_cell.length_b   1.000
_cell.length_c   1.000
_cell.angle_alpha   90.00
_cell.angle_beta   90.00
_cell.angle_gamma   90.00
#
_symmetry.space_group_name_H-M   'P 1'
#
loop_
_entity.id
_entity.type
_entity.pdbx_description
1 polymer ?
#
loop_
_entity_poly.entity_id
_entity_poly.type
_entity_poly.pdbx_seq_one_letter_code
_entity_poly.pdbx_strand_id
1 'polypeptide(L)'
;MGTTGTITGVSRFMREQSKPVTIVGLQPEEGSSIPGIRRWPAEYLPGIFNASLVDEVLDIHQRDAEKTPCANWQCGKGFSAA
;
A
#
# COMPACT_ATOMS: atom_id res chain seq x y z
N MET A 1 3.74 0.02 -2.36
CA MET A 1 3.84 1.41 -1.90
C MET A 1 4.75 2.11 -2.88
N GLY A 2 4.32 3.23 -3.48
CA GLY A 2 5.15 3.98 -4.44
C GLY A 2 6.14 4.89 -3.71
N THR A 3 5.80 6.17 -3.59
CA THR A 3 6.60 7.18 -2.87
C THR A 3 6.45 7.14 -1.35
N THR A 4 5.66 6.20 -0.81
CA THR A 4 5.28 6.07 0.61
C THR A 4 4.60 7.29 1.25
N GLY A 5 4.39 8.40 0.53
CA GLY A 5 3.80 9.63 1.09
C GLY A 5 2.38 9.43 1.64
N THR A 6 1.53 8.69 0.93
CA THR A 6 0.15 8.42 1.36
C THR A 6 0.11 7.67 2.68
N ILE A 7 0.86 6.56 2.79
CA ILE A 7 0.84 5.73 4.00
C ILE A 7 1.48 6.46 5.19
N THR A 8 2.57 7.22 4.96
CA THR A 8 3.19 8.04 6.00
C THR A 8 2.22 9.10 6.52
N GLY A 9 1.55 9.84 5.63
CA GLY A 9 0.61 10.91 6.01
C GLY A 9 -0.62 10.39 6.74
N VAL A 10 -1.25 9.35 6.20
CA VAL A 10 -2.44 8.71 6.79
C VAL A 10 -2.10 8.08 8.14
N SER A 11 -0.97 7.36 8.23
CA SER A 11 -0.54 6.75 9.49
C SER A 11 -0.35 7.81 10.58
N ARG A 12 0.35 8.90 10.28
CA ARG A 12 0.54 9.99 11.24
C ARG A 12 -0.79 10.53 11.78
N PHE A 13 -1.74 10.80 10.88
CA PHE A 13 -3.07 11.25 11.28
C PHE A 13 -3.83 10.22 12.13
N MET A 14 -3.76 8.93 11.77
CA MET A 14 -4.45 7.87 12.50
C MET A 14 -3.83 7.61 13.88
N ARG A 15 -2.51 7.78 14.03
CA ARG A 15 -1.81 7.66 15.32
C ARG A 15 -2.16 8.78 16.30
N GLU A 16 -2.59 9.94 15.80
CA GLU A 16 -3.09 11.05 16.64
C GLU A 16 -4.53 10.80 17.14
N GLN A 17 -5.24 9.77 16.64
CA GLN A 17 -6.59 9.44 17.06
C GLN A 17 -6.61 8.52 18.30
N SER A 18 -7.72 8.55 19.04
CA SER A 18 -7.90 7.75 20.25
C SER A 18 -8.07 6.25 20.00
N LYS A 19 -8.37 5.84 18.77
CA LYS A 19 -8.56 4.43 18.41
C LYS A 19 -7.28 3.86 17.80
N PRO A 20 -6.78 2.71 18.28
CA PRO A 20 -5.66 2.04 17.63
C PRO A 20 -6.10 1.57 16.24
N VAL A 21 -5.30 1.91 15.22
CA VAL A 21 -5.50 1.48 13.83
C VAL A 21 -4.25 0.74 13.37
N THR A 22 -4.45 -0.39 12.71
CA THR A 22 -3.38 -1.16 12.06
C THR A 22 -3.13 -0.59 10.67
N ILE A 23 -1.90 -0.16 10.42
CA ILE A 23 -1.47 0.37 9.14
C ILE A 23 -0.72 -0.73 8.39
N VAL A 24 -1.33 -1.24 7.33
CA VAL A 24 -0.77 -2.30 6.48
C VAL A 24 -0.27 -1.71 5.16
N GLY A 25 1.04 -1.81 4.93
CA GLY A 25 1.68 -1.48 3.66
C GLY A 25 1.61 -2.66 2.69
N LEU A 26 1.41 -2.38 1.40
CA LEU A 26 1.45 -3.40 0.34
C LEU A 26 2.65 -3.14 -0.54
N GLN A 27 3.45 -4.14 -0.86
CA GLN A 27 4.54 -4.02 -1.84
C GLN A 27 4.53 -5.19 -2.84
N PRO A 28 5.07 -5.02 -4.05
CA PRO A 28 5.24 -6.13 -4.97
C PRO A 28 6.18 -7.17 -4.36
N GLU A 29 5.88 -8.43 -4.56
CA GLU A 29 6.84 -9.51 -4.32
C GLU A 29 8.08 -9.36 -5.22
N GLU A 30 9.18 -9.99 -4.83
CA GLU A 30 10.40 -10.02 -5.63
C GLU A 30 10.14 -10.56 -7.04
N GLY A 31 10.59 -9.85 -8.07
CA GLY A 31 10.34 -10.19 -9.47
C GLY A 31 8.94 -9.81 -10.01
N SER A 32 8.00 -9.37 -9.15
CA SER A 32 6.69 -8.88 -9.60
C SER A 32 6.76 -7.40 -10.03
N SER A 33 6.23 -7.10 -11.23
CA SER A 33 6.18 -5.72 -11.75
C SER A 33 4.73 -5.24 -11.82
N ILE A 34 4.27 -4.57 -10.77
CA ILE A 34 2.90 -4.02 -10.70
C ILE A 34 2.96 -2.52 -11.04
N PRO A 35 2.27 -2.05 -12.10
CA PRO A 35 2.25 -0.63 -12.44
C PRO A 35 1.81 0.26 -11.27
N GLY A 36 2.57 1.34 -11.00
CA GLY A 36 2.26 2.33 -9.97
C GLY A 36 2.80 2.05 -8.57
N ILE A 37 3.26 0.83 -8.26
CA ILE A 37 3.94 0.50 -7.00
C ILE A 37 5.30 -0.15 -7.27
N ARG A 38 6.27 0.07 -6.39
CA ARG A 38 7.61 -0.52 -6.51
C ARG A 38 8.04 -1.15 -5.19
N ARG A 39 8.90 -2.16 -5.27
CA ARG A 39 9.64 -2.69 -4.13
C ARG A 39 10.93 -1.88 -4.03
N TRP A 40 11.09 -1.11 -2.97
CA TRP A 40 12.33 -0.36 -2.72
C TRP A 40 13.30 -1.25 -1.94
N PRO A 41 14.57 -1.36 -2.38
CA PRO A 41 15.63 -1.87 -1.51
C PRO A 41 15.75 -0.96 -0.27
N ALA A 42 16.10 -1.51 0.89
CA ALA A 42 16.15 -0.76 2.15
C ALA A 42 17.05 0.49 2.07
N GLU A 43 18.13 0.41 1.29
CA GLU A 43 19.09 1.49 1.06
C GLU A 43 18.56 2.65 0.21
N TYR A 44 17.48 2.41 -0.57
CA TYR A 44 16.85 3.40 -1.45
C TYR A 44 15.45 3.78 -0.98
N LEU A 45 15.12 3.48 0.28
CA LEU A 45 13.86 3.93 0.85
C LEU A 45 13.80 5.47 0.84
N PRO A 46 12.69 6.07 0.40
CA PRO A 46 12.54 7.51 0.43
C PRO A 46 12.74 8.04 1.86
N GLY A 47 13.43 9.17 2.04
CA GLY A 47 13.65 9.74 3.38
C GLY A 47 12.37 10.13 4.13
N ILE A 48 11.23 10.19 3.44
CA ILE A 48 9.89 10.41 4.02
C ILE A 48 9.24 9.12 4.53
N PHE A 49 9.84 7.96 4.27
CA PHE A 49 9.37 6.69 4.79
C PHE A 49 9.82 6.53 6.23
N ASN A 50 8.86 6.25 7.11
CA ASN A 50 9.13 5.92 8.50
C ASN A 50 8.57 4.53 8.79
N ALA A 51 9.45 3.56 9.01
CA ALA A 51 9.06 2.17 9.26
C ALA A 51 8.19 2.03 10.52
N SER A 52 8.38 2.87 11.54
CA SER A 52 7.58 2.85 12.77
C SER A 52 6.11 3.25 12.56
N LEU A 53 5.80 3.84 11.40
CA LEU A 53 4.43 4.22 11.02
C LEU A 53 3.67 3.10 10.30
N VAL A 54 4.33 1.99 9.98
CA VAL A 54 3.72 0.84 9.30
C VAL A 54 3.81 -0.37 10.22
N ASP A 55 2.67 -0.97 10.55
CA ASP A 55 2.61 -2.12 11.48
C ASP A 55 2.99 -3.42 10.75
N GLU A 56 2.49 -3.58 9.53
CA GLU A 56 2.69 -4.78 8.72
C GLU A 56 2.95 -4.42 7.25
N VAL A 57 3.81 -5.19 6.58
CA VAL A 57 4.02 -5.06 5.13
C VAL A 57 3.71 -6.41 4.48
N LEU A 58 2.75 -6.40 3.57
CA LEU A 58 2.33 -7.58 2.82
C LEU A 58 2.88 -7.53 1.39
N ASP A 59 3.38 -8.68 0.95
CA ASP A 59 3.86 -8.87 -0.42
C ASP A 59 2.70 -9.34 -1.30
N ILE A 60 2.53 -8.68 -2.45
CA ILE A 60 1.49 -8.97 -3.43
C ILE A 60 2.13 -9.52 -4.70
N HIS A 61 1.69 -10.69 -5.12
CA HIS A 61 2.00 -11.25 -6.42
C HIS A 61 1.31 -10.48 -7.54
N GLN A 62 2.02 -10.26 -8.66
CA GLN A 62 1.45 -9.62 -9.85
C GLN A 62 0.15 -10.30 -10.34
N ARG A 63 0.11 -11.64 -10.38
CA ARG A 63 -1.09 -12.41 -10.75
C ARG A 63 -2.30 -12.09 -9.89
N ASP A 64 -2.13 -11.80 -8.60
CA ASP A 64 -3.23 -11.55 -7.69
C ASP A 64 -3.71 -10.09 -7.79
N ALA A 65 -2.78 -9.17 -8.07
CA ALA A 65 -3.11 -7.79 -8.46
C ALA A 65 -3.85 -7.74 -9.81
N GLU A 66 -3.47 -8.57 -10.78
CA GLU A 66 -4.11 -8.67 -12.10
C GLU A 66 -5.44 -9.41 -12.10
N LYS A 67 -5.66 -10.33 -11.14
CA LYS A 67 -6.96 -10.99 -10.90
C LYS A 67 -7.94 -10.10 -10.14
N THR A 68 -7.42 -9.14 -9.36
CA THR A 68 -8.21 -8.12 -8.68
C THR A 68 -7.92 -6.73 -9.26
N PRO A 69 -8.12 -6.51 -10.58
CA PRO A 69 -7.97 -5.18 -11.13
C PRO A 69 -9.03 -4.28 -10.51
N CYS A 70 -8.76 -2.97 -10.43
CA CYS A 70 -9.73 -1.97 -9.97
C CYS A 70 -11.13 -2.18 -10.61
N ALA A 71 -11.14 -2.60 -11.89
CA ALA A 71 -12.33 -2.98 -12.64
C ALA A 71 -13.14 -4.15 -12.01
N ASN A 72 -12.49 -5.22 -11.54
CA ASN A 72 -13.19 -6.33 -10.87
C ASN A 72 -13.74 -5.92 -9.50
N TRP A 73 -13.03 -5.04 -8.79
CA TRP A 73 -13.51 -4.52 -7.50
C TRP A 73 -14.71 -3.59 -7.67
N GLN A 74 -14.71 -2.74 -8.70
CA GLN A 74 -15.86 -1.90 -9.06
C GLN A 74 -17.07 -2.75 -9.48
N CYS A 75 -16.86 -3.82 -10.23
CA CYS A 75 -17.95 -4.69 -10.70
C CYS A 75 -18.55 -5.56 -9.57
N GLY A 76 -17.75 -6.04 -8.63
CA GLY A 76 -18.22 -6.93 -7.54
C GLY A 76 -18.76 -6.23 -6.28
N LYS A 77 -18.37 -4.96 -6.02
CA LYS A 77 -18.75 -4.24 -4.78
C LYS A 77 -19.67 -3.04 -5.00
N GLY A 78 -20.20 -2.83 -6.21
CA GLY A 78 -21.12 -1.70 -6.47
C GLY A 78 -20.49 -0.33 -6.20
N PHE A 79 -19.17 -0.20 -6.36
CA PHE A 79 -18.51 1.09 -6.29
C PHE A 79 -18.78 1.83 -7.60
N SER A 80 -19.89 2.59 -7.62
CA SER A 80 -20.13 3.58 -8.67
C SER A 80 -19.01 4.61 -8.59
N ALA A 81 -18.15 4.66 -9.60
CA ALA A 81 -17.35 5.85 -9.86
C ALA A 81 -18.35 6.98 -10.16
N ALA A 82 -18.46 7.92 -9.24
CA ALA A 82 -19.15 9.19 -9.48
C ALA A 82 -18.29 10.08 -10.39
#